data_AF-A0A171A4Q9-F1
#
_entry.id   AF-A0A171A4Q9-F1
#
_cell.length_a   1.000
_cell.length_b   1.000
_cell.length_c   1.000
_cell.angle_alpha   90.00
_cell.angle_beta   90.00
_cell.angle_gamma   90.00
#
_symmetry.space_group_name_H-M   'P 1'
#
loop_
_entity.id
_entity.type
_entity.pdbx_description
1 polymer ?
#
loop_
_entity_poly.entity_id
_entity_poly.type
_entity_poly.pdbx_seq_one_letter_code
_entity_poly.pdbx_strand_id
1 'polypeptide(L)'
;MLQSSSLKNIFYINRNNFINCKGVLQRNTEFNRNKRLFSSTSPSKMRFLQYTCRNNGPQRLGVQLSQGSDIIEISAVTASVPNNLVDFLKGGDEYMEKAKRIIAEAKSVVGPNEVNILAPLTKPDKILCVGLNYKSHCDEQK
;
A
#
# COMPACT_ATOMS: atom_id res chain seq x y z
N MET A 1 43.34 11.06 -6.87
CA MET A 1 43.31 10.83 -5.42
C MET A 1 42.58 12.01 -4.79
N LEU A 2 41.55 11.70 -4.01
CA LEU A 2 40.68 12.58 -3.20
C LEU A 2 39.54 13.33 -3.91
N GLN A 3 38.35 12.84 -3.52
CA GLN A 3 37.01 13.42 -3.65
C GLN A 3 36.85 14.72 -2.85
N SER A 4 35.92 15.57 -3.31
CA SER A 4 35.05 16.49 -2.56
C SER A 4 34.59 17.52 -3.59
N SER A 5 33.33 17.91 -3.81
CA SER A 5 32.09 17.82 -3.05
C SER A 5 31.05 18.42 -3.99
N SER A 6 30.06 17.66 -4.46
CA SER A 6 28.95 18.24 -5.22
C SER A 6 27.72 18.30 -4.33
N LEU A 7 27.24 19.52 -4.17
CA LEU A 7 26.15 19.93 -3.31
C LEU A 7 24.85 19.20 -3.67
N LYS A 8 24.16 18.82 -2.59
CA LYS A 8 22.75 18.48 -2.47
C LYS A 8 21.88 18.97 -3.63
N ASN A 9 21.40 18.05 -4.46
CA ASN A 9 20.17 18.22 -5.23
C ASN A 9 19.06 17.39 -4.57
N ILE A 10 18.57 17.91 -3.44
CA ILE A 10 17.21 17.67 -2.98
C ILE A 10 16.35 18.48 -3.95
N PHE A 11 15.58 17.83 -4.82
CA PHE A 11 14.30 18.30 -5.39
C PHE A 11 13.94 17.36 -6.54
N TYR A 12 13.17 16.31 -6.24
CA TYR A 12 12.30 15.71 -7.24
C TYR A 12 10.91 15.60 -6.64
N ILE A 13 10.26 16.76 -6.50
CA ILE A 13 8.81 16.80 -6.32
C ILE A 13 8.21 16.56 -7.70
N ASN A 14 7.78 15.33 -7.98
CA ASN A 14 6.92 15.09 -9.13
C ASN A 14 5.52 15.62 -8.77
N ARG A 15 5.26 16.88 -9.14
CA ARG A 15 4.01 17.61 -8.86
C ARG A 15 2.84 17.27 -9.78
N ASN A 16 2.95 16.32 -10.71
CA ASN A 16 1.91 16.08 -11.71
C ASN A 16 1.50 14.61 -11.76
N ASN A 17 0.56 14.24 -10.88
CA ASN A 17 -0.54 13.32 -11.18
C ASN A 17 -1.60 13.41 -10.07
N PHE A 18 -2.12 14.63 -9.88
CA PHE A 18 -3.42 14.81 -9.24
C PHE A 18 -4.48 14.39 -10.26
N ILE A 19 -4.91 13.14 -10.22
CA ILE A 19 -6.26 12.83 -10.68
C ILE A 19 -7.18 13.51 -9.67
N ASN A 20 -7.81 14.58 -10.14
CA ASN A 20 -8.76 15.38 -9.40
C ASN A 20 -10.00 14.53 -9.09
N CYS A 21 -10.03 13.87 -7.94
CA CYS A 21 -11.21 13.13 -7.46
C CYS A 21 -12.25 14.05 -6.79
N LYS A 22 -12.30 15.36 -7.10
CA LYS A 22 -13.39 16.25 -6.65
C LYS A 22 -14.63 16.21 -7.55
N GLY A 23 -14.96 15.03 -8.08
CA GLY A 23 -16.04 14.86 -9.05
C GLY A 23 -16.99 13.70 -8.77
N VAL A 24 -17.04 13.12 -7.57
CA VAL A 24 -18.07 12.10 -7.24
C VAL A 24 -18.41 12.13 -5.74
N LEU A 25 -18.97 13.23 -5.25
CA LEU A 25 -19.72 13.21 -3.99
C LEU A 25 -21.06 13.90 -4.21
N GLN A 26 -22.01 13.08 -4.67
CA GLN A 26 -23.44 13.05 -4.31
C GLN A 26 -24.24 12.50 -5.49
N ARG A 27 -24.55 11.21 -5.44
CA ARG A 27 -25.93 10.70 -5.35
C ARG A 27 -26.05 9.24 -5.77
N ASN A 28 -26.77 8.52 -4.92
CA ASN A 28 -27.59 7.34 -5.17
C ASN A 28 -26.88 6.00 -5.36
N THR A 29 -27.19 5.13 -4.40
CA THR A 29 -27.04 3.68 -4.38
C THR A 29 -27.72 3.04 -5.59
N GLU A 30 -27.03 2.94 -6.71
CA GLU A 30 -27.29 1.92 -7.71
C GLU A 30 -25.96 1.30 -8.11
N PHE A 31 -25.70 0.11 -7.57
CA PHE A 31 -24.54 -0.72 -7.89
C PHE A 31 -24.65 -1.14 -9.35
N ASN A 32 -24.13 -0.32 -10.25
CA ASN A 32 -24.14 -0.57 -11.69
C ASN A 32 -23.18 -1.74 -11.96
N ARG A 33 -23.72 -2.97 -12.00
CA ARG A 33 -23.00 -4.26 -12.06
C ARG A 33 -22.10 -4.44 -13.29
N ASN A 34 -22.04 -3.48 -14.20
CA ASN A 34 -21.38 -3.59 -15.51
C ASN A 34 -20.12 -2.71 -15.68
N LYS A 35 -19.63 -2.02 -14.64
CA LYS A 35 -18.34 -1.33 -14.73
C LYS A 35 -17.22 -2.19 -14.17
N ARG A 36 -16.34 -2.68 -15.07
CA ARG A 36 -15.06 -3.25 -14.69
C ARG A 36 -14.16 -2.13 -14.14
N LEU A 37 -13.91 -2.15 -12.83
CA LEU A 37 -13.01 -1.20 -12.14
C LEU A 37 -11.56 -1.67 -12.24
N PHE A 38 -11.06 -1.86 -13.46
CA PHE A 38 -9.62 -2.10 -13.65
C PHE A 38 -8.91 -0.76 -13.76
N SER A 39 -7.91 -0.55 -12.91
CA SER A 39 -7.04 0.61 -13.03
C SER A 39 -6.20 0.50 -14.30
N SER A 40 -6.34 1.46 -15.22
CA SER A 40 -5.49 1.59 -16.41
C SER A 40 -4.26 2.47 -16.17
N THR A 41 -4.10 2.99 -14.95
CA THR A 41 -2.94 3.80 -14.59
C THR A 41 -1.72 2.91 -14.35
N SER A 42 -0.52 3.45 -14.60
CA SER A 42 0.71 2.78 -14.20
C SER A 42 0.70 2.47 -12.69
N PRO A 43 1.09 1.25 -12.27
CA PRO A 43 1.10 0.90 -10.87
C PRO A 43 2.14 1.76 -10.14
N SER A 44 1.71 2.47 -9.10
CA SER A 44 2.66 3.05 -8.16
C SER A 44 3.40 1.92 -7.45
N LYS A 45 4.72 2.06 -7.23
CA LYS A 45 5.56 1.05 -6.56
C LYS A 45 5.30 0.97 -5.04
N MET A 46 4.06 1.17 -4.60
CA MET A 46 3.68 1.18 -3.19
C MET A 46 3.20 -0.21 -2.77
N ARG A 47 3.66 -0.70 -1.61
CA ARG A 47 3.20 -1.95 -1.01
C ARG A 47 2.92 -1.78 0.48
N PHE A 48 1.83 -2.38 0.94
CA PHE A 48 1.58 -2.54 2.38
C PHE A 48 2.41 -3.70 2.91
N LEU A 49 2.92 -3.56 4.14
CA LEU A 49 3.63 -4.60 4.86
C LEU A 49 3.12 -4.71 6.29
N GLN A 50 3.10 -5.95 6.77
CA GLN A 50 3.00 -6.24 8.19
C GLN A 50 4.40 -6.62 8.68
N TYR A 51 4.79 -6.16 9.86
CA TYR A 51 6.11 -6.44 10.41
C TYR A 51 6.10 -6.41 11.94
N THR A 52 7.11 -6.97 12.57
CA THR A 52 7.45 -6.71 13.98
C THR A 52 8.80 -6.04 14.06
N CYS A 53 9.04 -5.24 15.09
CA CYS A 53 10.39 -4.75 15.38
C CYS A 53 11.31 -5.95 15.73
N ARG A 54 12.63 -5.81 15.52
CA ARG A 54 13.62 -6.89 15.71
C ARG A 54 13.64 -7.50 17.11
N ASN A 55 13.21 -6.73 18.11
CA ASN A 55 13.03 -7.13 19.50
C ASN A 55 11.72 -7.91 19.76
N ASN A 56 11.07 -8.47 18.72
CA ASN A 56 9.81 -9.20 18.82
C ASN A 56 8.67 -8.40 19.46
N GLY A 57 8.58 -7.11 19.08
CA GLY A 57 7.49 -6.24 19.49
C GLY A 57 6.13 -6.63 18.86
N PRO A 58 5.06 -5.86 19.14
CA PRO A 58 3.76 -6.09 18.55
C PRO A 58 3.81 -5.97 17.02
N GLN A 59 2.88 -6.66 16.35
CA GLN A 59 2.67 -6.48 14.91
C GLN A 59 2.31 -5.03 14.60
N ARG A 60 2.91 -4.50 13.54
CA ARG A 60 2.69 -3.15 13.01
C ARG A 60 2.33 -3.22 11.53
N LEU A 61 1.64 -2.17 11.07
CA LEU A 61 1.27 -1.99 9.67
C LEU A 61 2.06 -0.81 9.11
N GLY A 62 2.71 -1.01 7.97
CA GLY A 62 3.48 0.02 7.28
C GLY A 62 3.34 -0.04 5.77
N VAL A 63 3.94 0.95 5.12
CA VAL A 63 4.00 1.09 3.67
C VAL A 63 5.42 1.30 3.21
N GLN A 64 5.76 0.68 2.09
CA GLN A 64 7.03 0.87 1.42
C GLN A 64 6.78 1.40 0.00
N LEU A 65 7.49 2.46 -0.39
CA LEU A 65 7.31 3.16 -1.67
C LEU A 65 8.12 2.56 -2.82
N SER A 66 9.12 1.73 -2.50
CA SER A 66 9.83 0.89 -3.44
C SER A 66 10.45 -0.30 -2.71
N GLN A 67 10.58 -1.45 -3.36
CA GLN A 67 11.15 -2.63 -2.71
C GLN A 67 12.54 -2.34 -2.12
N GLY A 68 12.68 -2.59 -0.82
CA GLY A 68 13.92 -2.33 -0.07
C GLY A 68 14.07 -0.91 0.48
N SER A 69 13.13 0.01 0.22
CA SER A 69 13.12 1.34 0.86
C SER A 69 12.75 1.25 2.34
N ASP A 70 12.87 2.38 3.02
CA ASP A 70 12.33 2.54 4.37
C ASP A 70 10.81 2.30 4.39
N ILE A 71 10.34 1.93 5.58
CA ILE A 71 8.95 1.60 5.86
C ILE A 71 8.35 2.78 6.60
N ILE A 72 7.30 3.37 6.02
CA ILE A 72 6.48 4.37 6.69
C ILE A 72 5.48 3.63 7.56
N GLU A 73 5.59 3.74 8.88
CA GLU A 73 4.65 3.13 9.79
C GLU A 73 3.31 3.87 9.78
N ILE A 74 2.22 3.14 9.55
CA ILE A 74 0.86 3.69 9.56
C ILE A 74 0.22 3.51 10.94
N SER A 75 0.43 2.35 11.57
CA SER A 75 -0.15 1.98 12.87
C SER A 75 0.21 2.92 14.02
N ALA A 76 1.47 3.35 14.11
CA ALA A 76 1.93 4.18 15.23
C ALA A 76 1.43 5.63 15.17
N VAL A 77 1.09 6.14 13.99
CA VAL A 77 0.81 7.58 13.80
C VAL A 77 -0.59 7.94 14.28
N THR A 78 -1.54 7.00 14.31
CA THR A 78 -2.88 7.26 14.84
C THR A 78 -3.48 5.99 15.42
N ALA A 79 -3.81 6.00 16.71
CA ALA A 79 -4.39 4.87 17.42
C ALA A 79 -5.70 4.33 16.81
N SER A 80 -6.37 5.11 15.94
CA SER A 80 -7.57 4.67 15.21
C SER A 80 -7.30 3.70 14.06
N VAL A 81 -6.05 3.57 13.59
CA VAL A 81 -5.71 2.73 12.45
C VAL A 81 -5.33 1.33 12.94
N PRO A 82 -5.94 0.25 12.41
CA PRO A 82 -5.59 -1.11 12.81
C PRO A 82 -4.14 -1.50 12.51
N ASN A 83 -3.61 -2.40 13.33
CA ASN A 83 -2.25 -2.95 13.19
C ASN A 83 -2.16 -4.14 12.23
N ASN A 84 -3.26 -4.54 11.60
CA ASN A 84 -3.31 -5.65 10.66
C ASN A 84 -3.97 -5.22 9.34
N LEU A 85 -3.52 -5.82 8.25
CA LEU A 85 -3.95 -5.43 6.91
C LEU A 85 -5.41 -5.78 6.63
N VAL A 86 -5.94 -6.87 7.21
CA VAL A 86 -7.33 -7.28 6.99
C VAL A 86 -8.30 -6.22 7.52
N ASP A 87 -8.15 -5.81 8.77
CA ASP A 87 -9.02 -4.80 9.38
C ASP A 87 -8.78 -3.42 8.78
N PHE A 88 -7.55 -3.11 8.37
CA PHE A 88 -7.27 -1.91 7.59
C PHE A 88 -8.08 -1.89 6.28
N LEU A 89 -8.10 -2.99 5.54
CA LEU A 89 -8.85 -3.08 4.29
C LEU A 89 -10.38 -3.03 4.51
N LYS A 90 -10.88 -3.57 5.62
CA LYS A 90 -12.31 -3.46 5.99
C LYS A 90 -12.76 -2.02 6.19
N GLY A 91 -11.87 -1.14 6.68
CA GLY A 91 -12.16 0.29 6.83
C GLY A 91 -12.21 1.09 5.53
N GLY A 92 -11.84 0.48 4.39
CA GLY A 92 -12.02 1.04 3.05
C GLY A 92 -11.38 2.41 2.86
N ASP A 93 -12.13 3.32 2.23
CA ASP A 93 -11.64 4.64 1.82
C ASP A 93 -11.19 5.52 3.00
N GLU A 94 -11.82 5.39 4.17
CA GLU A 94 -11.47 6.19 5.34
C GLU A 94 -10.01 5.95 5.75
N TYR A 95 -9.63 4.67 5.91
CA TYR A 95 -8.28 4.30 6.29
C TYR A 95 -7.28 4.49 5.17
N MET A 96 -7.71 4.37 3.91
CA MET A 96 -6.88 4.69 2.76
C MET A 96 -6.50 6.17 2.71
N GLU A 97 -7.44 7.08 2.96
CA GLU A 97 -7.16 8.53 3.03
C GLU A 97 -6.26 8.89 4.21
N LYS A 98 -6.43 8.25 5.37
CA LYS A 98 -5.50 8.40 6.51
C LYS A 98 -4.09 7.94 6.14
N ALA A 99 -3.95 6.77 5.51
CA ALA A 99 -2.66 6.26 5.08
C ALA A 99 -1.98 7.21 4.10
N LYS A 100 -2.69 7.74 3.11
CA LYS A 100 -2.15 8.73 2.15
C LYS A 100 -1.61 9.98 2.86
N ARG A 101 -2.34 10.51 3.84
CA ARG A 101 -1.89 11.67 4.63
C ARG A 101 -0.61 11.34 5.41
N ILE A 102 -0.56 10.20 6.08
CA ILE A 102 0.62 9.75 6.83
C ILE A 102 1.84 9.60 5.91
N ILE A 103 1.63 9.01 4.72
CA ILE A 103 2.69 8.84 3.71
C ILE A 103 3.20 10.20 3.22
N ALA A 104 2.31 11.16 2.97
CA ALA A 104 2.69 12.50 2.53
C ALA A 104 3.48 13.27 3.59
N GLU A 105 3.23 13.02 4.87
CA GLU A 105 3.93 13.68 5.98
C GLU A 105 5.23 12.96 6.40
N ALA A 106 5.42 11.70 6.01
CA ALA A 106 6.58 10.87 6.35
C ALA A 106 6.94 10.86 7.86
N LYS A 107 5.93 10.91 8.74
CA LYS A 107 6.11 11.14 10.19
C LYS A 107 6.82 10.02 10.96
N SER A 108 6.73 8.77 10.50
CA SER A 108 7.27 7.61 11.21
C SER A 108 7.93 6.67 10.23
N VAL A 109 9.26 6.68 10.18
CA VAL A 109 10.05 5.92 9.21
C VAL A 109 10.91 4.91 9.96
N VAL A 110 10.88 3.66 9.51
CA VAL A 110 11.61 2.52 10.09
C VAL A 110 12.50 1.90 9.03
N GLY A 111 13.75 1.61 9.37
CA GLY A 111 14.70 1.00 8.45
C GLY A 111 14.32 -0.46 8.13
N PRO A 112 14.52 -0.93 6.89
CA PRO A 112 14.15 -2.30 6.50
C PRO A 112 14.94 -3.38 7.26
N ASN A 113 16.13 -3.06 7.77
CA ASN A 113 16.99 -3.98 8.54
C ASN A 113 16.63 -4.03 10.03
N GLU A 114 15.68 -3.21 10.49
CA GLU A 114 15.28 -3.09 11.90
C GLU A 114 14.02 -3.90 12.22
N VAL A 115 13.47 -4.59 11.21
CA VAL A 115 12.18 -5.26 11.29
C VAL A 115 12.25 -6.69 10.77
N ASN A 116 11.34 -7.53 11.29
CA ASN A 116 11.03 -8.83 10.72
C ASN A 116 9.75 -8.68 9.90
N ILE A 117 9.86 -8.77 8.57
CA ILE A 117 8.70 -8.68 7.67
C ILE A 117 7.86 -9.95 7.82
N LEU A 118 6.56 -9.78 7.99
CA LEU A 118 5.58 -10.87 8.12
C LEU A 118 4.88 -11.13 6.78
N ALA A 119 4.06 -12.19 6.75
CA ALA A 119 3.14 -12.42 5.65
C ALA A 119 2.20 -11.20 5.44
N PRO A 120 1.88 -10.82 4.19
CA PRO A 120 0.97 -9.70 3.91
C PRO A 120 -0.41 -9.86 4.56
N LEU A 121 -0.87 -11.11 4.69
CA LEU A 121 -2.09 -11.48 5.39
C LEU A 121 -1.73 -12.61 6.37
N THR A 122 -1.98 -12.41 7.66
CA THR A 122 -1.57 -13.36 8.71
C THR A 122 -2.59 -14.47 8.95
N LYS A 123 -3.87 -14.23 8.67
CA LYS A 123 -4.98 -15.20 8.86
C LYS A 123 -6.01 -15.02 7.76
N PRO A 124 -5.78 -15.52 6.53
CA PRO A 124 -6.80 -15.49 5.50
C PRO A 124 -7.94 -16.47 5.86
N ASP A 125 -9.19 -15.99 5.84
CA ASP A 125 -10.35 -16.84 6.20
C ASP A 125 -10.64 -17.89 5.12
N LYS A 126 -10.90 -17.43 3.90
CA LYS A 126 -11.20 -18.27 2.73
C LYS A 126 -10.36 -17.80 1.56
N ILE A 127 -9.76 -18.74 0.85
CA ILE A 127 -9.02 -18.48 -0.38
C ILE A 127 -9.91 -18.88 -1.54
N LEU A 128 -10.31 -17.89 -2.35
CA LEU A 128 -11.05 -18.12 -3.57
C LEU A 128 -10.11 -17.95 -4.76
N CYS A 129 -9.93 -19.02 -5.53
CA CYS A 129 -9.14 -19.00 -6.75
C CYS A 129 -10.07 -18.96 -7.95
N VAL A 130 -9.71 -18.18 -8.97
CA VAL A 130 -10.34 -18.28 -10.30
C VAL A 130 -9.38 -19.08 -11.18
N GLY A 131 -9.82 -20.26 -11.64
CA GLY A 131 -9.11 -21.06 -12.62
C GLY A 131 -9.35 -20.56 -14.04
N LEU A 132 -8.60 -21.07 -15.02
CA LEU A 132 -8.81 -20.78 -16.45
C LEU A 132 -8.71 -19.29 -16.84
N ASN A 133 -7.97 -18.49 -16.07
CA ASN A 133 -7.71 -17.08 -16.38
C ASN A 133 -6.72 -16.88 -17.54
N TYR A 134 -6.13 -17.96 -18.05
CA TYR A 134 -5.14 -17.93 -19.11
C TYR A 134 -5.52 -18.90 -20.22
N LYS A 135 -5.36 -18.45 -21.46
CA LYS A 135 -5.72 -19.20 -22.66
C LYS A 135 -5.07 -20.60 -22.72
N SER A 136 -3.80 -20.73 -22.32
CA SER A 136 -3.08 -22.00 -22.31
C SER A 136 -3.74 -23.05 -21.42
N HIS A 137 -4.21 -22.67 -20.22
CA HIS A 137 -4.92 -23.59 -19.33
C HIS A 137 -6.30 -23.96 -19.86
N CYS A 138 -6.96 -23.06 -20.61
CA CYS A 138 -8.20 -23.38 -21.30
C CYS A 138 -8.00 -24.39 -22.43
N ASP A 139 -6.86 -24.33 -23.13
CA ASP A 139 -6.55 -25.21 -24.25
C ASP A 139 -6.14 -26.63 -23.80
N GLU A 140 -5.59 -26.78 -22.60
CA GLU A 140 -5.17 -28.07 -22.00
C GLU A 140 -6.34 -28.94 -21.51
N GLN A 141 -7.46 -28.33 -21.11
CA GLN A 141 -8.63 -29.02 -20.54
C GLN A 141 -9.62 -29.54 -21.61
N LYS A 142 -9.14 -29.77 -22.84
CA LYS A 142 -9.94 -30.28 -23.96
C LYS A 142 -9.91 -31.80 -24.07
#